data_AF-A0A4R4IHV4-F1
#
_entry.id   AF-A0A4R4IHV4-F1
#
_cell.length_a   1.000
_cell.length_b   1.000
_cell.length_c   1.000
_cell.angle_alpha   90.00
_cell.angle_beta   90.00
_cell.angle_gamma   90.00
#
_symmetry.space_group_name_H-M   'P 1'
#
loop_
_entity.id
_entity.type
_entity.pdbx_description
1 polymer ?
#
loop_
_entity_poly.entity_id
_entity_poly.type
_entity_poly.pdbx_seq_one_letter_code
_entity_poly.pdbx_strand_id
1 'polypeptide(L)' 'MDSLATAWNCKRFSVWRIFQRTERPLQPHHVEGAITALSLDEFDANELRLRAAREAGWSIDPQFLLEQSNG' A
#
# COMPACT_ATOMS: atom_id res chain seq x y z
N MET A 1 -7.73 -12.78 -6.35
CA MET A 1 -6.51 -13.39 -5.75
C MET A 1 -5.42 -13.60 -6.79
N ASP A 2 -5.73 -14.11 -7.99
CA ASP A 2 -4.70 -14.35 -9.02
C ASP A 2 -4.06 -13.05 -9.54
N SER A 3 -4.83 -11.97 -9.71
CA SER A 3 -4.30 -10.64 -10.06
C SER A 3 -3.27 -10.11 -9.06
N LEU A 4 -3.55 -10.22 -7.76
CA LEU A 4 -2.61 -9.84 -6.70
C LEU A 4 -1.42 -10.81 -6.60
N ALA A 5 -1.62 -12.09 -6.88
CA ALA A 5 -0.54 -13.07 -6.91
C ALA A 5 0.48 -12.72 -8.00
N THR A 6 -0.01 -12.36 -9.19
CA THR A 6 0.82 -11.83 -10.29
C THR A 6 1.50 -10.52 -9.89
N ALA A 7 0.76 -9.55 -9.35
CA ALA A 7 1.31 -8.24 -9.00
C ALA A 7 2.35 -8.29 -7.86
N TRP A 8 2.18 -9.21 -6.91
CA TRP A 8 3.13 -9.44 -5.80
C TRP A 8 4.22 -10.45 -6.16
N ASN A 9 4.22 -10.98 -7.38
CA ASN A 9 5.11 -12.04 -7.83
C ASN A 9 5.18 -13.23 -6.83
N CYS A 10 4.02 -13.68 -6.36
CA CYS A 10 3.91 -14.74 -5.37
C CYS A 10 2.80 -15.74 -5.69
N LYS A 11 2.72 -16.83 -4.93
CA LYS A 11 1.66 -17.84 -5.11
C LYS A 11 0.33 -17.30 -4.56
N ARG A 12 -0.80 -17.70 -5.15
CA ARG A 12 -2.16 -17.39 -4.65
C ARG A 12 -2.34 -17.65 -3.15
N PHE A 13 -1.75 -18.73 -2.64
CA PHE A 13 -1.80 -19.06 -1.22
C PHE A 13 -1.02 -18.08 -0.33
N SER A 14 0.06 -17.48 -0.84
CA SER A 14 0.80 -16.42 -0.14
C SER A 14 -0.06 -15.16 -0.01
N VAL A 15 -0.79 -14.79 -1.05
CA VAL A 15 -1.76 -13.67 -1.01
C VAL A 15 -2.79 -13.92 0.10
N TRP A 16 -3.39 -15.10 0.12
CA TRP A 16 -4.35 -15.48 1.18
C TRP A 16 -3.73 -15.38 2.57
N ARG A 17 -2.51 -15.92 2.75
CA ARG A 17 -1.81 -15.89 4.04
C ARG A 17 -1.52 -14.45 4.52
N ILE A 18 -1.23 -13.53 3.62
CA ILE A 18 -0.99 -12.13 3.95
C ILE A 18 -2.28 -11.50 4.50
N PHE A 19 -3.43 -11.70 3.84
CA PHE A 19 -4.71 -11.18 4.33
C PHE A 19 -5.18 -11.81 5.65
N GLN A 20 -4.72 -13.01 5.99
CA GLN A 20 -5.00 -13.63 7.30
C GLN A 20 -4.15 -13.07 8.44
N ARG A 21 -3.04 -12.36 8.14
CA ARG A 21 -2.14 -11.77 9.15
C ARG A 21 -2.53 -10.33 9.42
N THR A 22 -3.56 -10.13 10.23
CA THR A 22 -4.07 -8.79 10.59
C THR A 22 -3.18 -8.02 11.57
N GLU A 23 -2.24 -8.70 12.23
CA GLU A 23 -1.34 -8.10 13.22
C GLU A 23 -0.09 -7.45 12.60
N ARG A 24 0.14 -7.65 11.30
CA ARG A 24 1.32 -7.11 10.61
C ARG A 24 0.89 -6.22 9.46
N PRO A 25 1.44 -5.01 9.34
CA PRO A 25 1.18 -4.14 8.21
C PRO A 25 1.64 -4.79 6.91
N LEU A 26 1.03 -4.36 5.80
CA LEU A 26 1.51 -4.73 4.48
C LEU A 26 2.92 -4.20 4.26
N GLN A 27 3.76 -5.01 3.61
CA GLN A 27 5.07 -4.57 3.17
C GLN A 27 4.95 -3.65 1.94
N PRO A 28 5.93 -2.78 1.67
CA PRO A 28 5.88 -1.84 0.54
C PRO A 28 5.55 -2.50 -0.80
N HIS A 29 6.13 -3.67 -1.09
CA HIS A 29 5.86 -4.38 -2.34
C HIS A 29 4.40 -4.89 -2.47
N HIS A 30 3.73 -5.19 -1.36
CA HIS A 30 2.30 -5.53 -1.39
C HIS A 30 1.46 -4.30 -1.75
N VAL A 31 1.84 -3.14 -1.22
CA VAL A 31 1.18 -1.86 -1.49
C VAL A 31 1.34 -1.49 -2.97
N GLU A 32 2.57 -1.48 -3.50
CA GLU A 32 2.83 -1.15 -4.91
C GLU A 32 2.17 -2.14 -5.88
N GLY A 33 2.15 -3.42 -5.54
CA GLY A 33 1.44 -4.40 -6.34
C GLY A 33 -0.07 -4.23 -6.31
N ALA A 34 -0.66 -3.78 -5.19
CA ALA A 34 -2.08 -3.45 -5.13
C ALA A 34 -2.41 -2.21 -5.98
N ILE A 35 -1.58 -1.16 -5.90
CA ILE A 35 -1.67 0.05 -6.74
C ILE A 35 -1.68 -0.34 -8.23
N THR A 36 -0.72 -1.16 -8.63
CA THR A 36 -0.59 -1.63 -10.02
C THR A 36 -1.80 -2.49 -10.43
N ALA A 37 -2.18 -3.47 -9.61
CA ALA A 37 -3.27 -4.40 -9.93
C ALA A 37 -4.64 -3.72 -10.04
N LEU A 38 -4.86 -2.65 -9.28
CA LEU A 38 -6.10 -1.88 -9.29
C LEU A 38 -6.05 -0.69 -10.26
N SER A 39 -4.87 -0.42 -10.85
CA SER A 39 -4.64 0.75 -11.71
C SER A 39 -5.08 2.04 -11.02
N LEU A 40 -4.70 2.21 -9.75
CA LEU A 40 -5.02 3.40 -8.98
C LEU A 40 -4.35 4.62 -9.62
N ASP A 41 -5.06 5.74 -9.61
CA ASP A 41 -4.45 7.01 -9.99
C ASP A 41 -3.44 7.49 -8.94
N GLU A 42 -2.74 8.58 -9.22
CA GLU A 42 -1.71 9.10 -8.33
C GLU A 42 -2.26 9.49 -6.95
N PHE A 43 -3.49 10.01 -6.89
CA PHE A 43 -4.11 10.44 -5.65
C PHE A 43 -4.44 9.23 -4.76
N ASP A 44 -5.16 8.24 -5.31
CA ASP A 44 -5.52 7.01 -4.62
C ASP A 44 -4.29 6.19 -4.22
N ALA A 45 -3.28 6.14 -5.09
CA ALA A 45 -2.01 5.47 -4.81
C ALA A 45 -1.29 6.11 -3.63
N ASN A 46 -1.26 7.44 -3.57
CA ASN A 46 -0.62 8.18 -2.47
C ASN A 46 -1.40 8.02 -1.16
N GLU A 47 -2.73 8.05 -1.20
CA GLU A 47 -3.55 7.76 -0.01
C GLU A 47 -3.24 6.35 0.54
N LEU A 48 -3.16 5.36 -0.35
CA LEU A 48 -2.87 3.98 0.05
C LEU A 48 -1.46 3.84 0.66
N ARG A 49 -0.44 4.49 0.09
CA ARG A 49 0.93 4.52 0.65
C ARG A 49 0.96 5.17 2.02
N LEU A 50 0.30 6.32 2.18
CA LEU A 50 0.22 7.03 3.47
C LEU A 50 -0.46 6.19 4.53
N ARG A 51 -1.56 5.53 4.18
CA ARG A 51 -2.26 4.62 5.09
C ARG A 51 -1.38 3.44 5.51
N ALA A 52 -0.71 2.79 4.55
CA ALA A 52 0.18 1.67 4.85
C ALA A 52 1.37 2.09 5.74
N ALA A 53 1.93 3.28 5.51
CA ALA A 53 3.00 3.82 6.35
C ALA A 53 2.53 4.08 7.79
N ARG A 54 1.34 4.67 7.97
CA ARG A 54 0.73 4.87 9.31
C ARG A 54 0.48 3.55 10.02
N GLU A 55 -0.08 2.56 9.33
CA GLU A 55 -0.31 1.21 9.87
C GLU A 55 1.02 0.51 10.24
N ALA A 56 2.12 0.85 9.56
CA ALA A 56 3.48 0.42 9.89
C ALA A 56 4.15 1.20 11.03
N GLY A 57 3.45 2.16 11.65
CA GLY A 57 3.94 2.94 12.79
C GLY A 57 4.73 4.19 12.41
N TRP A 58 4.72 4.61 11.14
CA TRP A 58 5.38 5.85 10.73
C TRP A 58 4.56 7.06 11.19
N SER A 59 5.23 7.97 11.91
CA SER A 59 4.66 9.26 12.26
C SER A 59 4.86 10.23 11.10
N ILE A 60 3.91 10.23 10.16
CA ILE A 60 3.90 11.19 9.05
C ILE A 60 3.27 12.48 9.56
N ASP A 61 4.09 13.52 9.73
CA ASP A 61 3.62 14.85 10.09
C ASP A 61 2.83 15.46 8.91
N PRO A 62 1.54 15.82 9.11
CA PRO A 62 0.72 16.46 8.08
C PRO A 62 1.31 17.76 7.52
N GLN A 63 2.21 18.45 8.23
CA GLN A 63 2.87 19.66 7.72
C GLN A 63 3.64 19.39 6.42
N PHE A 64 4.29 18.23 6.27
CA PHE A 64 5.00 17.87 5.04
C PHE A 64 4.08 17.60 3.84
N LEU A 65 2.76 17.43 4.06
CA LEU A 65 1.79 17.28 2.98
C LEU A 65 1.23 18.62 2.48
N LEU A 66 1.37 19.69 3.28
CA LEU A 66 0.78 21.01 3.02
C LEU A 66 1.75 22.00 2.37
N GLU A 67 3.06 21.72 2.38
CA GLU A 67 4.07 22.63 1.79
C GLU A 67 4.10 22.61 0.25
N GLN A 68 3.41 21.68 -0.42
CA GLN A 68 3.38 21.62 -1.90
C GLN A 68 2.15 22.28 -2.54
N SER A 69 1.21 22.85 -1.76
CA SER A 69 0.03 23.54 -2.30
C SER A 69 0.12 25.07 -2.27
N ASN A 70 1.26 25.63 -1.85
CA ASN A 70 1.55 27.07 -1.84
C ASN A 70 2.88 27.37 -2.57
N GLY A 71 2.93 27.12 -3.88
CA GLY A 71 4.04 27.49 -4.76
C GLY A 71 3.56 27.78 -6.18
#